data_AF-A0AAV5RQY2-F1
#
_entry.id   AF-A0AAV5RQY2-F1
#
_cell.length_a   1.000
_cell.length_b   1.000
_cell.length_c   1.000
_cell.angle_alpha   90.00
_cell.angle_beta   90.00
_cell.angle_gamma   90.00
#
_symmetry.space_group_name_H-M   'P 1'
#
loop_
_entity.id
_entity.type
_entity.pdbx_description
1 polymer ?
#
loop_
_entity_poly.entity_id
_entity_poly.type
_entity_poly.pdbx_seq_one_letter_code
_entity_poly.pdbx_strand_id
1 'polypeptide(L)'
;MGIKDVINSFEKRVDIITEEWDDIMKLPANTPVEKIERLEEKIDIVQEQNYSIIIDLNNIKRELNIDKTQETVVFCSTKLNDGYNEDELIPIEGTPEADRSLASHHSMDDIVTFLRFDNCEDDDFPTECIPSSPPRWEHNDENDGDNFGLSSGCGSRLQFPNNTRELNENNKRPRSGDTSCAKSFDLNMLDTPSTIFQLYDDFSNNLKYQIMDFERTFGKGQLSKLNKIRTYQRRRALISEIERFSAQCSVDIRVAIGIFEKFRQKRGKSVPWLYNNLAKIIDEIDTEFYRYKKEMV
;
A
#
# COMPACT_ATOMS: atom_id res chain seq x y z
N MET A 1 -11.27 -16.70 26.77
CA MET A 1 -10.51 -15.83 27.69
C MET A 1 -11.52 -14.81 28.19
N GLY A 2 -11.76 -14.70 29.49
CA GLY A 2 -12.74 -13.73 29.99
C GLY A 2 -12.25 -12.30 29.81
N ILE A 3 -13.14 -11.32 29.76
CA ILE A 3 -12.74 -9.90 29.63
C ILE A 3 -11.78 -9.44 30.74
N LYS A 4 -11.92 -10.00 31.95
CA LYS A 4 -11.01 -9.77 33.07
C LYS A 4 -9.59 -10.29 32.79
N ASP A 5 -9.47 -11.42 32.10
CA ASP A 5 -8.17 -11.99 31.75
C ASP A 5 -7.47 -11.12 30.71
N VAL A 6 -8.23 -10.56 29.76
CA VAL A 6 -7.71 -9.61 28.76
C VAL A 6 -7.26 -8.30 29.41
N ILE A 7 -8.06 -7.76 30.33
CA ILE A 7 -7.70 -6.55 31.10
C ILE A 7 -6.44 -6.79 31.93
N ASN A 8 -6.39 -7.87 32.71
CA ASN A 8 -5.21 -8.21 33.50
C ASN A 8 -3.97 -8.46 32.63
N SER A 9 -4.14 -9.02 31.43
CA SER A 9 -3.04 -9.23 30.48
C SER A 9 -2.58 -7.93 29.82
N PHE A 10 -3.46 -6.93 29.69
CA PHE A 10 -3.13 -5.60 29.22
C PHE A 10 -2.37 -4.83 30.29
N GLU A 11 -2.90 -4.79 31.52
CA GLU A 11 -2.26 -4.12 32.68
C GLU A 11 -0.83 -4.64 32.90
N LYS A 12 -0.64 -5.96 32.94
CA LYS A 12 0.71 -6.54 33.08
C LYS A 12 1.69 -6.12 31.98
N ARG A 13 1.23 -5.98 30.74
CA ARG A 13 2.09 -5.53 29.64
C ARG A 13 2.43 -4.06 29.77
N VAL A 14 1.46 -3.22 30.15
CA VAL A 14 1.71 -1.80 30.44
C VAL A 14 2.74 -1.65 31.57
N ASP A 15 2.62 -2.46 32.63
CA ASP A 15 3.56 -2.44 33.76
C ASP A 15 4.98 -2.83 33.33
N ILE A 16 5.16 -3.95 32.63
CA ILE A 16 6.46 -4.42 32.13
C ILE A 16 7.13 -3.34 31.28
N ILE A 17 6.37 -2.73 30.36
CA ILE A 17 6.98 -1.77 29.46
C ILE A 17 7.28 -0.44 30.15
N THR A 18 6.49 -0.06 31.16
CA THR A 18 6.81 1.10 32.01
C THR A 18 8.14 0.88 32.74
N GLU A 19 8.37 -0.34 33.25
CA GLU A 19 9.62 -0.72 33.89
C GLU A 19 10.81 -0.67 32.91
N GLU A 20 10.67 -1.25 31.72
CA GLU A 20 11.70 -1.21 30.67
C GLU A 20 12.03 0.23 30.23
N TRP A 21 11.02 1.07 30.08
CA TRP A 21 11.19 2.49 29.76
C TRP A 21 11.96 3.24 30.84
N ASP A 22 11.61 3.03 32.11
CA ASP A 22 12.29 3.64 33.25
C ASP A 22 13.75 3.18 33.35
N ASP A 23 14.04 1.92 33.01
CA ASP A 23 15.40 1.40 33.04
C ASP A 23 16.28 2.00 31.94
N ILE A 24 15.75 2.17 30.73
CA ILE A 24 16.46 2.87 29.64
C ILE A 24 16.70 4.34 30.00
N MET A 25 15.76 4.97 30.72
CA MET A 25 15.90 6.35 31.19
C MET A 25 16.96 6.53 32.29
N LYS A 26 17.22 5.50 33.11
CA LYS A 26 18.22 5.54 34.19
C LYS A 26 19.65 5.36 33.70
N LEU A 27 19.86 4.74 32.54
CA LEU A 27 21.20 4.55 32.02
C LEU A 27 21.84 5.92 31.68
N PRO A 28 23.12 6.18 31.99
CA PRO A 28 23.80 7.43 31.61
C PRO A 28 24.37 7.34 30.19
N ALA A 29 24.01 8.25 29.27
CA ALA A 29 24.57 8.28 27.90
C ALA A 29 25.67 9.34 27.84
N ASN A 30 26.91 8.89 27.65
CA ASN A 30 28.08 9.75 27.70
C ASN A 30 28.52 10.21 26.31
N THR A 31 28.13 9.49 25.26
CA THR A 31 28.48 9.84 23.87
C THR A 31 27.24 10.16 23.01
N PRO A 32 27.39 10.95 21.92
CA PRO A 32 26.29 11.20 20.98
C PRO A 32 25.76 9.91 20.32
N VAL A 33 26.63 8.94 20.04
CA VAL A 33 26.25 7.64 19.45
C VAL A 33 25.38 6.84 20.41
N GLU A 34 25.77 6.73 21.69
CA GLU A 34 24.96 6.09 22.73
C GLU A 34 23.59 6.76 22.91
N LYS A 35 23.50 8.08 22.68
CA LYS A 35 22.21 8.79 22.73
C LYS A 35 21.30 8.40 21.58
N ILE A 36 21.85 8.20 20.38
CA ILE A 36 21.09 7.78 19.19
C ILE A 36 20.62 6.35 19.34
N GLU A 37 21.51 5.41 19.71
CA GLU A 37 21.15 4.01 19.93
C GLU A 37 20.02 3.86 20.96
N ARG A 38 20.05 4.65 22.04
CA ARG A 38 18.95 4.66 23.01
C ARG A 38 17.66 5.28 22.48
N LEU A 39 17.76 6.22 21.57
CA LEU A 39 16.58 6.83 20.96
C LEU A 39 15.90 5.82 20.03
N GLU A 40 16.68 5.02 19.31
CA GLU A 40 16.20 3.88 18.53
C GLU A 40 15.55 2.83 19.43
N GLU A 41 16.21 2.40 20.50
CA GLU A 41 15.65 1.43 21.47
C GLU A 41 14.33 1.93 22.08
N LYS A 42 14.24 3.23 22.39
CA LYS A 42 13.00 3.87 22.86
C LYS A 42 11.89 3.84 21.79
N ILE A 43 12.24 4.12 20.54
CA ILE A 43 11.27 4.10 19.44
C ILE A 43 10.75 2.67 19.25
N ASP A 44 11.62 1.67 19.30
CA ASP A 44 11.23 0.26 19.14
C ASP A 44 10.25 -0.18 20.23
N ILE A 45 10.52 0.17 21.50
CA ILE A 45 9.62 -0.12 22.61
C ILE A 45 8.27 0.57 22.43
N VAL A 46 8.24 1.84 22.04
CA VAL A 46 6.98 2.57 21.79
C VAL A 46 6.20 1.96 20.62
N GLN A 47 6.88 1.49 19.57
CA GLN A 47 6.23 0.80 18.47
C GLN A 47 5.64 -0.54 18.91
N GLU A 48 6.38 -1.31 19.72
CA GLU A 48 5.90 -2.56 20.30
C GLU A 48 4.68 -2.32 21.22
N GLN A 49 4.70 -1.27 22.05
CA GLN A 49 3.55 -0.83 22.86
C GLN A 49 2.33 -0.58 21.98
N ASN A 50 2.48 0.26 20.97
CA ASN A 50 1.38 0.63 20.09
C ASN A 50 0.78 -0.60 19.40
N TYR A 51 1.61 -1.52 18.93
CA TYR A 51 1.15 -2.75 18.31
C TYR A 51 0.40 -3.66 19.28
N SER A 52 0.93 -3.87 20.50
CA SER A 52 0.27 -4.69 21.52
C SER A 52 -1.08 -4.10 21.96
N ILE A 53 -1.14 -2.78 22.19
CA ILE A 53 -2.37 -2.08 22.57
C ILE A 53 -3.43 -2.24 21.49
N ILE A 54 -3.08 -2.10 20.21
CA ILE A 54 -4.01 -2.27 19.09
C ILE A 54 -4.60 -3.69 19.07
N ILE A 55 -3.77 -4.72 19.30
CA ILE A 55 -4.24 -6.11 19.38
C ILE A 55 -5.24 -6.27 20.53
N ASP A 56 -4.95 -5.71 21.70
CA ASP A 56 -5.80 -5.84 22.87
C ASP A 56 -7.12 -5.10 22.71
N LEU A 57 -7.10 -3.89 22.15
CA LEU A 57 -8.30 -3.13 21.80
C LEU A 57 -9.18 -3.91 20.82
N ASN A 58 -8.59 -4.54 19.80
CA ASN A 58 -9.34 -5.38 18.86
C ASN A 58 -9.93 -6.62 19.54
N ASN A 59 -9.21 -7.25 20.47
CA ASN A 59 -9.73 -8.36 21.27
C ASN A 59 -10.89 -7.92 22.16
N ILE A 60 -10.76 -6.80 22.87
CA ILE A 60 -11.83 -6.22 23.71
C ILE A 60 -13.05 -5.87 22.85
N LYS A 61 -12.84 -5.22 21.71
CA LYS A 61 -13.90 -4.87 20.75
C LYS A 61 -14.69 -6.10 20.29
N ARG A 62 -13.99 -7.20 19.99
CA ARG A 62 -14.60 -8.49 19.60
C ARG A 62 -15.41 -9.10 20.74
N GLU A 63 -14.86 -9.15 21.95
CA GLU A 63 -15.55 -9.73 23.12
C GLU A 63 -16.78 -8.92 23.53
N LEU A 64 -16.72 -7.58 23.40
CA LEU A 64 -17.84 -6.69 23.70
C LEU A 64 -18.89 -6.62 22.59
N ASN A 65 -18.68 -7.29 21.45
CA ASN A 65 -19.57 -7.23 20.27
C ASN A 65 -19.87 -5.79 19.80
N ILE A 66 -18.95 -4.84 19.99
CA ILE A 66 -19.16 -3.42 19.63
C ILE A 66 -19.46 -3.25 18.13
N ASP A 67 -18.94 -4.15 17.29
CA ASP A 67 -19.20 -4.16 15.85
C ASP A 67 -20.65 -4.52 15.48
N LYS A 68 -21.39 -5.22 16.35
CA LYS A 68 -22.76 -5.69 16.02
C LYS A 68 -23.82 -4.60 16.18
N THR A 69 -23.55 -3.55 16.96
CA THR A 69 -24.52 -2.46 17.19
C THR A 69 -24.72 -1.52 16.00
N GLN A 70 -23.90 -1.58 14.95
CA GLN A 70 -24.16 -0.81 13.72
C GLN A 70 -25.01 -1.55 12.68
N GLU A 71 -25.19 -2.86 12.78
CA GLU A 71 -25.97 -3.64 11.78
C GLU A 71 -27.43 -3.92 12.21
N THR A 72 -27.86 -3.41 13.37
CA THR A 72 -29.22 -3.65 13.89
C THR A 72 -30.06 -2.37 14.03
N VAL A 73 -29.89 -1.39 13.13
CA VAL A 73 -31.01 -0.49 12.80
C VAL A 73 -31.89 -1.26 11.82
N VAL A 74 -32.67 -2.17 12.39
CA VAL A 74 -33.85 -2.75 11.77
C VAL A 74 -34.79 -1.57 11.46
N PHE A 75 -34.71 -1.04 10.25
CA PHE A 75 -35.76 -0.20 9.68
C PHE A 75 -36.98 -1.09 9.43
N CYS A 76 -37.71 -1.40 10.50
CA CYS A 76 -39.09 -1.83 10.43
C CYS A 76 -39.98 -0.59 10.61
N SER A 77 -40.48 -0.13 9.47
CA SER A 77 -41.87 0.30 9.27
C SER A 77 -42.44 1.41 10.15
N THR A 78 -42.57 2.59 9.54
CA THR A 78 -43.87 3.26 9.51
C THR A 78 -44.22 3.58 8.06
N LYS A 79 -45.08 2.74 7.48
CA LYS A 79 -45.90 3.10 6.33
C LYS A 79 -46.91 4.15 6.81
N LEU A 80 -46.57 5.43 6.64
CA LEU A 80 -47.55 6.48 6.35
C LEU A 80 -47.52 6.54 4.81
N ASN A 81 -48.47 6.04 4.02
CA ASN A 81 -49.89 6.36 3.98
C ASN A 81 -50.20 7.82 4.29
N ASP A 82 -49.68 8.71 3.45
CA ASP A 82 -50.39 9.92 3.07
C ASP A 82 -50.31 10.04 1.55
N GLY A 83 -51.49 9.96 0.93
CA GLY A 83 -51.67 10.31 -0.46
C GLY A 83 -51.48 11.80 -0.62
N TYR A 84 -50.55 12.19 -1.48
CA TYR A 84 -50.50 13.53 -2.03
C TYR A 84 -50.44 13.44 -3.55
N ASN A 85 -51.39 14.20 -4.10
CA ASN A 85 -51.80 14.35 -5.49
C ASN A 85 -50.64 14.51 -6.49
N GLU A 86 -50.78 13.82 -7.61
CA GLU A 86 -50.27 14.30 -8.89
C GLU A 86 -51.02 15.60 -9.24
N ASP A 87 -50.29 16.69 -9.43
CA ASP A 87 -50.58 17.81 -10.36
C ASP A 87 -49.77 19.05 -9.96
N GLU A 88 -48.55 19.17 -10.46
CA GLU A 88 -48.02 20.49 -10.85
C GLU A 88 -46.77 20.34 -11.76
N LEU A 89 -47.04 20.39 -13.07
CA LEU A 89 -46.06 20.63 -14.11
C LEU A 89 -45.58 22.07 -14.04
N ILE A 90 -44.31 22.28 -13.67
CA ILE A 90 -43.63 23.57 -13.88
C ILE A 90 -42.76 23.44 -15.16
N PRO A 91 -43.03 24.23 -16.21
CA PRO A 91 -42.19 24.29 -17.40
C PRO A 91 -40.98 25.19 -17.11
N ILE A 92 -39.77 24.63 -17.17
CA ILE A 92 -38.54 25.43 -17.15
C ILE A 92 -38.13 25.69 -18.59
N GLU A 93 -38.40 26.93 -19.02
CA GLU A 93 -37.93 27.54 -20.27
C GLU A 93 -36.40 27.53 -20.34
N GLY A 94 -35.90 27.25 -21.54
CA GLY A 94 -34.47 27.26 -21.85
C GLY A 94 -33.89 28.65 -22.08
N THR A 95 -32.57 28.68 -22.17
CA THR A 95 -31.68 29.51 -23.03
C THR A 95 -30.26 29.50 -22.41
N PRO A 96 -29.21 29.93 -23.13
CA PRO A 96 -28.73 29.43 -24.41
C PRO A 96 -27.25 28.96 -24.29
N GLU A 97 -26.78 28.36 -25.39
CA GLU A 97 -25.37 28.05 -25.67
C GLU A 97 -24.44 29.24 -25.37
N ALA A 98 -23.38 28.96 -24.60
CA ALA A 98 -22.18 29.79 -24.57
C ALA A 98 -20.96 28.88 -24.63
N ASP A 99 -20.46 28.75 -25.86
CA ASP A 99 -19.10 28.37 -26.18
C ASP A 99 -18.10 29.04 -25.23
N ARG A 100 -17.45 28.26 -24.37
CA ARG A 100 -16.20 28.65 -23.72
C ARG A 100 -15.19 27.54 -23.89
N SER A 101 -14.56 27.59 -25.06
CA SER A 101 -13.23 27.04 -25.27
C SER A 101 -12.25 27.73 -24.30
N LEU A 102 -12.01 27.08 -23.16
CA LEU A 102 -10.88 27.36 -22.27
C LEU A 102 -9.80 26.34 -22.59
N ALA A 103 -9.09 26.58 -23.70
CA ALA A 103 -7.75 26.05 -23.86
C ALA A 103 -6.86 26.74 -22.82
N SER A 104 -6.78 26.15 -21.62
CA SER A 104 -5.80 26.56 -20.62
C SER A 104 -4.42 26.16 -21.15
N HIS A 105 -3.76 27.10 -21.83
CA HIS A 105 -2.32 27.11 -21.99
C HIS A 105 -1.70 27.38 -20.61
N HIS A 106 -1.62 26.36 -19.76
CA HIS A 106 -0.66 26.38 -18.67
C HIS A 106 0.74 26.28 -19.29
N SER A 107 1.47 27.39 -19.23
CA SER A 107 2.86 27.47 -19.67
C SER A 107 3.70 26.41 -18.95
N MET A 108 4.65 25.82 -19.67
CA MET A 108 5.69 24.95 -19.09
C MET A 108 6.43 25.63 -17.93
N ASP A 109 6.43 26.96 -17.87
CA ASP A 109 7.12 27.75 -16.84
C ASP A 109 6.57 27.51 -15.41
N ASP A 110 5.28 27.20 -15.24
CA ASP A 110 4.70 26.95 -13.91
C ASP A 110 5.20 25.64 -13.28
N ILE A 111 5.69 24.70 -14.11
CA ILE A 111 6.29 23.44 -13.65
C ILE A 111 7.77 23.66 -13.26
N VAL A 112 8.48 24.54 -13.97
CA VAL A 112 9.87 24.92 -13.69
C VAL A 112 9.99 25.66 -12.35
N THR A 113 9.04 26.52 -12.01
CA THR A 113 9.03 27.23 -10.72
C THR A 113 8.74 26.32 -9.54
N PHE A 114 8.04 25.20 -9.73
CA PHE A 114 7.67 24.28 -8.64
C PHE A 114 8.66 23.12 -8.46
N LEU A 115 9.39 22.72 -9.50
CA LEU A 115 10.48 21.72 -9.39
C LEU A 115 11.81 22.34 -8.96
N ARG A 116 11.92 23.67 -8.98
CA ARG A 116 12.84 24.40 -8.09
C ARG A 116 12.27 24.36 -6.68
N PHE A 117 12.55 23.27 -5.96
CA PHE A 117 12.56 23.35 -4.51
C PHE A 117 13.54 24.47 -4.14
N ASP A 118 13.07 25.47 -3.41
CA ASP A 118 13.97 26.36 -2.66
C ASP A 118 14.90 25.44 -1.85
N ASN A 119 16.17 25.41 -2.25
CA ASN A 119 17.21 24.93 -1.37
C ASN A 119 17.09 25.78 -0.11
N CYS A 120 16.69 25.18 1.01
CA CYS A 120 16.99 25.76 2.31
C CYS A 120 18.52 25.90 2.36
N GLU A 121 18.99 27.11 2.07
CA GLU A 121 20.33 27.53 2.41
C GLU A 121 20.48 27.52 3.94
N ASP A 122 21.66 27.09 4.36
CA ASP A 122 22.27 27.25 5.68
C ASP A 122 21.92 26.24 6.79
N ASP A 123 22.55 25.06 6.72
CA ASP A 123 23.16 24.45 7.89
C ASP A 123 24.57 23.94 7.53
N ASP A 124 25.57 24.75 7.90
CA ASP A 124 27.00 24.47 7.81
C ASP A 124 27.38 23.19 8.57
N PHE A 125 27.50 22.07 7.86
CA PHE A 125 28.23 20.90 8.34
C PHE A 125 29.61 20.83 7.66
N PRO A 126 30.72 20.81 8.42
CA PRO A 126 32.05 20.70 7.83
C PRO A 126 32.23 19.30 7.26
N THR A 127 32.28 19.22 5.92
CA THR A 127 32.62 17.99 5.20
C THR A 127 34.13 17.80 5.24
N GLU A 128 34.63 17.03 6.21
CA GLU A 128 35.98 16.50 6.13
C GLU A 128 36.05 15.36 5.10
N CYS A 129 37.02 15.50 4.22
CA CYS A 129 37.33 14.61 3.11
C CYS A 129 37.77 13.22 3.60
N ILE A 130 37.21 12.15 3.00
CA ILE A 130 37.82 10.81 3.02
C ILE A 130 38.02 10.36 1.56
N PRO A 131 39.23 9.90 1.17
CA PRO A 131 39.56 9.65 -0.22
C PRO A 131 39.09 8.28 -0.74
N SER A 132 38.56 8.33 -1.96
CA SER A 132 38.66 7.39 -3.08
C SER A 132 39.42 6.07 -2.88
N SER A 133 38.71 4.95 -3.04
CA SER A 133 39.13 3.79 -3.86
C SER A 133 37.93 2.89 -4.20
N PRO A 134 37.66 2.59 -5.48
CA PRO A 134 36.67 1.58 -5.86
C PRO A 134 37.25 0.15 -5.78
N PRO A 135 36.41 -0.87 -5.53
CA PRO A 135 36.86 -2.25 -5.50
C PRO A 135 37.21 -2.74 -6.91
N ARG A 136 38.42 -3.27 -7.04
CA ARG A 136 38.98 -3.94 -8.20
C ARG A 136 38.26 -5.28 -8.42
N TRP A 137 37.39 -5.35 -9.41
CA TRP A 137 36.88 -6.64 -9.92
C TRP A 137 37.92 -7.20 -10.88
N GLU A 138 38.63 -8.24 -10.44
CA GLU A 138 39.54 -9.00 -11.29
C GLU A 138 38.71 -9.85 -12.26
N HIS A 139 38.75 -9.46 -13.53
CA HIS A 139 38.44 -10.33 -14.65
C HIS A 139 39.55 -11.39 -14.77
N ASN A 140 39.21 -12.65 -14.55
CA ASN A 140 39.97 -13.77 -15.07
C ASN A 140 39.20 -14.35 -16.25
N ASP A 141 39.66 -13.99 -17.45
CA ASP A 141 39.41 -14.70 -18.69
C ASP A 141 40.32 -15.93 -18.74
N GLU A 142 39.76 -17.13 -18.60
CA GLU A 142 40.36 -18.34 -19.14
C GLU A 142 39.37 -19.01 -20.11
N ASN A 143 39.59 -18.61 -21.34
CA ASN A 143 39.41 -19.30 -22.61
C ASN A 143 39.56 -20.84 -22.50
N ASP A 144 38.53 -21.57 -22.89
CA ASP A 144 38.67 -22.87 -23.57
C ASP A 144 37.53 -23.00 -24.58
N GLY A 145 37.90 -22.87 -25.85
CA GLY A 145 37.02 -23.19 -26.96
C GLY A 145 36.87 -24.70 -27.09
N ASP A 146 35.70 -25.13 -27.54
CA ASP A 146 35.61 -26.13 -28.60
C ASP A 146 34.17 -26.35 -29.09
N ASN A 147 34.07 -26.41 -30.42
CA ASN A 147 33.19 -27.31 -31.17
C ASN A 147 31.71 -26.91 -31.41
N PHE A 148 31.49 -26.09 -32.45
CA PHE A 148 30.22 -26.05 -33.17
C PHE A 148 30.18 -27.13 -34.27
N GLY A 149 29.47 -28.22 -33.99
CA GLY A 149 29.09 -29.23 -34.98
C GLY A 149 27.57 -29.37 -35.06
N LEU A 150 27.01 -28.95 -36.21
CA LEU A 150 25.60 -29.11 -36.58
C LEU A 150 25.17 -30.58 -36.58
N SER A 151 23.98 -30.89 -36.05
CA SER A 151 23.04 -31.82 -36.70
C SER A 151 21.63 -31.83 -36.12
N SER A 152 20.70 -31.63 -37.03
CA SER A 152 19.31 -32.05 -37.06
C SER A 152 19.10 -33.47 -36.49
N GLY A 153 18.12 -33.64 -35.60
CA GLY A 153 17.77 -34.96 -35.07
C GLY A 153 16.45 -34.98 -34.31
N CYS A 154 15.40 -35.40 -35.01
CA CYS A 154 14.07 -35.70 -34.50
C CYS A 154 14.09 -36.86 -33.48
N GLY A 155 13.35 -36.69 -32.38
CA GLY A 155 12.73 -37.76 -31.61
C GLY A 155 13.62 -38.56 -30.66
N SER A 156 13.40 -38.39 -29.35
CA SER A 156 13.28 -39.52 -28.41
C SER A 156 12.76 -39.06 -27.05
N ARG A 157 11.64 -39.68 -26.69
CA ARG A 157 10.92 -39.60 -25.42
C ARG A 157 11.79 -40.17 -24.30
N LEU A 158 12.48 -39.30 -23.57
CA LEU A 158 13.15 -39.68 -22.32
C LEU A 158 12.10 -39.84 -21.21
N GLN A 159 11.91 -41.10 -20.79
CA GLN A 159 11.21 -41.43 -19.56
C GLN A 159 12.07 -41.01 -18.39
N PHE A 160 11.60 -40.04 -17.62
CA PHE A 160 12.17 -39.72 -16.31
C PHE A 160 11.83 -40.85 -15.33
N PRO A 161 12.76 -41.25 -14.46
CA PRO A 161 12.47 -42.22 -13.40
C PRO A 161 11.50 -41.60 -12.39
N ASN A 162 10.41 -42.32 -12.14
CA ASN A 162 9.44 -42.04 -11.10
C ASN A 162 10.12 -42.12 -9.72
N ASN A 163 10.64 -40.99 -9.24
CA ASN A 163 10.85 -40.78 -7.81
C ASN A 163 9.54 -40.27 -7.20
N THR A 164 8.64 -41.22 -6.94
CA THR A 164 7.49 -41.02 -6.06
C THR A 164 8.03 -40.81 -4.64
N ARG A 165 8.41 -39.57 -4.34
CA ARG A 165 8.66 -39.14 -2.97
C ARG A 165 7.29 -39.08 -2.30
N GLU A 166 7.03 -40.02 -1.40
CA GLU A 166 5.86 -39.99 -0.52
C GLU A 166 5.79 -38.60 0.13
N LEU A 167 4.79 -37.84 -0.29
CA LEU A 167 4.42 -36.60 0.37
C LEU A 167 3.93 -36.99 1.75
N ASN A 168 4.81 -36.74 2.72
CA ASN A 168 4.56 -36.75 4.15
C ASN A 168 3.14 -36.20 4.44
N GLU A 169 2.23 -37.09 4.82
CA GLU A 169 0.81 -36.82 5.06
C GLU A 169 0.55 -35.92 6.30
N ASN A 170 1.60 -35.46 6.98
CA ASN A 170 1.50 -34.73 8.24
C ASN A 170 1.22 -33.22 8.09
N ASN A 171 1.03 -32.72 6.86
CA ASN A 171 0.57 -31.33 6.60
C ASN A 171 -0.84 -31.28 6.01
N LYS A 172 -1.74 -32.19 6.41
CA LYS A 172 -3.17 -31.99 6.23
C LYS A 172 -3.62 -30.85 7.16
N ARG A 173 -3.47 -29.61 6.69
CA ARG A 173 -4.23 -28.47 7.23
C ARG A 173 -5.68 -28.92 7.38
N PRO A 174 -6.34 -28.66 8.51
CA PRO A 174 -7.71 -29.09 8.75
C PRO A 174 -8.57 -28.67 7.55
N ARG A 175 -9.18 -29.64 6.87
CA ARG A 175 -10.20 -29.40 5.85
C ARG A 175 -11.43 -28.87 6.59
N SER A 176 -11.44 -27.57 6.89
CA SER A 176 -12.65 -26.88 7.34
C SER A 176 -13.63 -26.85 6.16
N GLY A 177 -14.60 -27.75 6.22
CA GLY A 177 -15.62 -27.97 5.20
C GLY A 177 -16.62 -26.82 5.03
N ASP A 178 -16.54 -25.75 5.82
CA ASP A 178 -17.44 -24.61 5.72
C ASP A 178 -16.88 -23.52 4.80
N THR A 179 -16.95 -23.79 3.50
CA THR A 179 -16.69 -22.79 2.45
C THR A 179 -17.68 -21.62 2.45
N SER A 180 -18.71 -21.64 3.30
CA SER A 180 -19.69 -20.55 3.43
C SER A 180 -19.13 -19.33 4.18
N CYS A 181 -18.18 -19.53 5.11
CA CYS A 181 -17.65 -18.46 5.96
C CYS A 181 -16.80 -17.43 5.20
N ALA A 182 -16.17 -17.83 4.08
CA ALA A 182 -15.36 -16.89 3.27
C ALA A 182 -16.20 -15.81 2.57
N LYS A 183 -17.52 -16.01 2.39
CA LYS A 183 -18.39 -15.06 1.68
C LYS A 183 -18.82 -13.87 2.54
N SER A 184 -18.72 -13.97 3.86
CA SER A 184 -19.09 -12.90 4.79
C SER A 184 -17.94 -11.95 5.11
N PHE A 185 -16.73 -12.20 4.61
CA PHE A 185 -15.61 -11.28 4.81
C PHE A 185 -15.76 -10.08 3.88
N ASP A 186 -16.01 -8.90 4.44
CA ASP A 186 -16.07 -7.66 3.70
C ASP A 186 -14.77 -6.87 3.84
N LEU A 187 -14.26 -6.37 2.72
CA LEU A 187 -13.05 -5.56 2.71
C LEU A 187 -13.41 -4.13 3.12
N ASN A 188 -12.94 -3.70 4.28
CA ASN A 188 -13.08 -2.32 4.71
C ASN A 188 -12.12 -1.44 3.90
N MET A 189 -12.65 -0.83 2.85
CA MET A 189 -11.93 -0.06 1.84
C MET A 189 -12.56 1.32 1.73
N LEU A 190 -11.76 2.38 1.67
CA LEU A 190 -12.27 3.71 1.32
C LEU A 190 -12.96 3.65 -0.04
N ASP A 191 -14.27 3.88 -0.15
CA ASP A 191 -14.98 3.70 -1.42
C ASP A 191 -14.48 4.65 -2.51
N THR A 192 -14.25 5.91 -2.16
CA THR A 192 -13.83 6.97 -3.10
C THR A 192 -12.68 7.80 -2.54
N PRO A 193 -11.42 7.33 -2.64
CA PRO A 193 -10.27 8.14 -2.23
C PRO A 193 -10.21 9.42 -3.07
N SER A 194 -10.06 10.56 -2.41
CA SER A 194 -10.06 11.88 -3.06
C SER A 194 -8.71 12.23 -3.67
N THR A 195 -7.63 11.68 -3.10
CA THR A 195 -6.24 11.88 -3.53
C THR A 195 -5.51 10.54 -3.63
N ILE A 196 -4.44 10.50 -4.43
CA ILE A 196 -3.57 9.30 -4.51
C ILE A 196 -2.88 9.03 -3.17
N PHE A 197 -2.59 10.08 -2.39
CA PHE A 197 -2.06 9.93 -1.03
C PHE A 197 -3.02 9.15 -0.11
N GLN A 198 -4.32 9.51 -0.08
CA GLN A 198 -5.32 8.76 0.69
C GLN A 198 -5.44 7.31 0.24
N LEU A 199 -5.35 7.06 -1.07
CA LEU A 199 -5.36 5.71 -1.61
C LEU A 199 -4.14 4.89 -1.13
N TYR A 200 -2.94 5.50 -1.17
CA TYR A 200 -1.70 4.86 -0.75
C TYR A 200 -1.69 4.55 0.75
N ASP A 201 -2.18 5.49 1.57
CA ASP A 201 -2.29 5.35 3.02
C ASP A 201 -3.28 4.25 3.42
N ASP A 202 -4.49 4.24 2.85
CA ASP A 202 -5.50 3.18 3.05
C ASP A 202 -4.96 1.80 2.64
N PHE A 203 -4.21 1.72 1.55
CA PHE A 203 -3.63 0.45 1.14
C PHE A 203 -2.57 -0.05 2.12
N SER A 204 -1.65 0.83 2.50
CA SER A 204 -0.47 0.48 3.31
C SER A 204 -0.85 0.15 4.75
N ASN A 205 -1.74 0.95 5.35
CA ASN A 205 -2.09 0.84 6.76
C ASN A 205 -3.26 -0.09 7.02
N ASN A 206 -4.12 -0.35 6.02
CA ASN A 206 -5.38 -1.05 6.23
C ASN A 206 -5.55 -2.27 5.31
N LEU A 207 -5.64 -2.07 3.98
CA LEU A 207 -5.98 -3.16 3.05
C LEU A 207 -4.94 -4.27 3.00
N LYS A 208 -3.65 -3.94 3.09
CA LYS A 208 -2.55 -4.92 3.08
C LYS A 208 -2.71 -5.94 4.20
N TYR A 209 -3.02 -5.47 5.42
CA TYR A 209 -3.17 -6.33 6.59
C TYR A 209 -4.46 -7.14 6.56
N GLN A 210 -5.57 -6.56 6.10
CA GLN A 210 -6.83 -7.30 5.93
C GLN A 210 -6.67 -8.49 4.97
N ILE A 211 -5.97 -8.29 3.85
CA ILE A 211 -5.71 -9.36 2.88
C ILE A 211 -4.76 -10.41 3.46
N MET A 212 -3.72 -10.01 4.18
CA MET A 212 -2.82 -10.95 4.86
C MET A 212 -3.56 -11.81 5.90
N ASP A 213 -4.47 -11.21 6.67
CA ASP A 213 -5.27 -11.92 7.67
C ASP A 213 -6.31 -12.86 7.01
N PHE A 214 -6.95 -12.41 5.93
CA PHE A 214 -7.83 -13.25 5.13
C PHE A 214 -7.08 -14.45 4.53
N GLU A 215 -5.91 -14.24 3.93
CA GLU A 215 -5.09 -15.32 3.37
C GLU A 215 -4.64 -16.32 4.45
N ARG A 216 -4.34 -15.83 5.66
CA ARG A 216 -3.99 -16.67 6.81
C ARG A 216 -5.17 -17.54 7.25
N THR A 217 -6.37 -16.97 7.30
CA THR A 217 -7.57 -17.62 7.82
C THR A 217 -8.22 -18.58 6.82
N PHE A 218 -8.36 -18.16 5.55
CA PHE A 218 -9.11 -18.89 4.53
C PHE A 218 -8.24 -19.49 3.42
N GLY A 219 -6.98 -19.07 3.32
CA GLY A 219 -6.05 -19.46 2.27
C GLY A 219 -6.17 -18.62 0.99
N LYS A 220 -5.05 -18.52 0.25
CA LYS A 220 -4.93 -17.71 -0.98
C LYS A 220 -5.97 -18.06 -2.05
N GLY A 221 -6.37 -19.32 -2.15
CA GLY A 221 -7.35 -19.79 -3.13
C GLY A 221 -8.77 -19.23 -2.94
N GLN A 222 -9.06 -18.63 -1.78
CA GLN A 222 -10.39 -18.05 -1.49
C GLN A 222 -10.48 -16.55 -1.82
N LEU A 223 -9.38 -15.87 -2.17
CA LEU A 223 -9.38 -14.42 -2.44
C LEU A 223 -10.35 -14.01 -3.55
N SER A 224 -10.53 -14.87 -4.56
CA SER A 224 -11.45 -14.61 -5.67
C SER A 224 -12.92 -14.51 -5.25
N LYS A 225 -13.27 -14.99 -4.05
CA LYS A 225 -14.62 -14.94 -3.48
C LYS A 225 -14.90 -13.66 -2.68
N LEU A 226 -13.88 -12.85 -2.41
CA LEU A 226 -14.04 -11.60 -1.68
C LEU A 226 -14.85 -10.58 -2.49
N ASN A 227 -15.76 -9.89 -1.80
CA ASN A 227 -16.41 -8.72 -2.36
C ASN A 227 -15.36 -7.64 -2.65
N LYS A 228 -15.55 -6.87 -3.73
CA LYS A 228 -14.62 -5.81 -4.17
C LYS A 228 -13.18 -6.28 -4.47
N ILE A 229 -12.91 -7.58 -4.65
CA ILE A 229 -11.55 -8.08 -4.96
C ILE A 229 -10.95 -7.44 -6.23
N ARG A 230 -11.79 -7.20 -7.25
CA ARG A 230 -11.38 -6.50 -8.49
C ARG A 230 -10.91 -5.07 -8.21
N THR A 231 -11.59 -4.37 -7.31
CA THR A 231 -11.22 -3.00 -6.92
C THR A 231 -9.90 -3.00 -6.16
N TYR A 232 -9.73 -3.91 -5.20
CA TYR A 232 -8.46 -4.11 -4.49
C TYR A 232 -7.30 -4.37 -5.47
N GLN A 233 -7.48 -5.29 -6.42
CA GLN A 233 -6.45 -5.63 -7.41
C GLN A 233 -6.01 -4.42 -8.24
N ARG A 234 -6.95 -3.59 -8.69
CA ARG A 234 -6.65 -2.37 -9.46
C ARG A 234 -5.91 -1.33 -8.61
N ARG A 235 -6.35 -1.12 -7.37
CA ARG A 235 -5.67 -0.21 -6.43
C ARG A 235 -4.25 -0.65 -6.14
N ARG A 236 -4.07 -1.95 -5.85
CA ARG A 236 -2.75 -2.56 -5.66
C ARG A 236 -1.85 -2.36 -6.87
N ALA A 237 -2.39 -2.59 -8.08
CA ALA A 237 -1.62 -2.40 -9.31
C ALA A 237 -1.13 -0.96 -9.45
N LEU A 238 -1.99 0.05 -9.22
CA LEU A 238 -1.58 1.45 -9.26
C LEU A 238 -0.47 1.75 -8.24
N ILE A 239 -0.59 1.25 -7.01
CA ILE A 239 0.41 1.49 -5.96
C ILE A 239 1.75 0.84 -6.32
N SER A 240 1.74 -0.41 -6.76
CA SER A 240 2.96 -1.09 -7.19
C SER A 240 3.63 -0.40 -8.37
N GLU A 241 2.87 0.25 -9.26
CA GLU A 241 3.43 1.04 -10.36
C GLU A 241 4.04 2.36 -9.89
N ILE A 242 3.46 3.01 -8.87
CA ILE A 242 4.05 4.20 -8.23
C ILE A 242 5.37 3.81 -7.53
N GLU A 243 5.39 2.68 -6.80
CA GLU A 243 6.61 2.14 -6.17
C GLU A 243 7.68 1.79 -7.22
N ARG A 244 7.28 1.13 -8.32
CA ARG A 244 8.17 0.82 -9.44
C ARG A 244 8.75 2.07 -10.07
N PHE A 245 7.93 3.09 -10.30
CA PHE A 245 8.34 4.38 -10.85
C PHE A 245 9.34 5.09 -9.91
N SER A 246 9.06 5.12 -8.60
CA SER A 246 9.97 5.65 -7.57
C SER A 246 11.34 4.97 -7.63
N ALA A 247 11.38 3.64 -7.69
CA ALA A 247 12.61 2.88 -7.80
C ALA A 247 13.35 3.14 -9.13
N GLN A 248 12.64 3.10 -10.26
CA GLN A 248 13.20 3.29 -11.61
C GLN A 248 13.81 4.68 -11.80
N CYS A 249 13.18 5.71 -11.23
CA CYS A 249 13.64 7.09 -11.33
C CYS A 249 14.55 7.52 -10.17
N SER A 250 14.74 6.66 -9.16
CA SER A 250 15.47 6.96 -7.92
C SER A 250 14.95 8.22 -7.21
N VAL A 251 13.63 8.37 -7.15
CA VAL A 251 12.93 9.47 -6.45
C VAL A 251 12.20 8.94 -5.23
N ASP A 252 12.06 9.76 -4.18
CA ASP A 252 11.30 9.38 -2.99
C ASP A 252 9.84 9.04 -3.33
N ILE A 253 9.25 8.10 -2.59
CA ILE A 253 7.89 7.62 -2.83
C ILE A 253 6.85 8.74 -2.71
N ARG A 254 7.05 9.71 -1.81
CA ARG A 254 6.15 10.87 -1.67
C ARG A 254 6.20 11.77 -2.89
N VAL A 255 7.38 11.92 -3.49
CA VAL A 255 7.57 12.67 -4.74
C VAL A 255 6.88 11.93 -5.90
N ALA A 256 7.05 10.62 -6.00
CA ALA A 256 6.36 9.80 -7.00
C ALA A 256 4.82 9.90 -6.88
N ILE A 257 4.28 9.81 -5.66
CA ILE A 257 2.85 10.05 -5.40
C ILE A 257 2.43 11.45 -5.87
N GLY A 258 3.24 12.47 -5.57
CA GLY A 258 3.02 13.85 -6.02
C GLY A 258 2.98 14.00 -7.54
N ILE A 259 3.83 13.29 -8.28
CA ILE A 259 3.84 13.29 -9.75
C ILE A 259 2.54 12.72 -10.30
N PHE A 260 2.11 11.55 -9.81
CA PHE A 260 0.86 10.94 -10.26
C PHE A 260 -0.37 11.80 -9.89
N GLU A 261 -0.35 12.45 -8.71
CA GLU A 261 -1.43 13.32 -8.25
C GLU A 261 -1.52 14.59 -9.10
N LYS A 262 -0.38 15.20 -9.46
CA LYS A 262 -0.36 16.35 -10.40
C LYS A 262 -0.86 15.95 -11.79
N PHE A 263 -0.42 14.80 -12.30
CA PHE A 263 -0.92 14.26 -13.58
C PHE A 263 -2.45 14.11 -13.56
N ARG A 264 -3.01 13.59 -12.45
CA ARG A 264 -4.45 13.48 -12.22
C ARG A 264 -5.16 14.83 -12.28
N GLN A 265 -4.66 15.79 -11.51
CA GLN A 265 -5.25 17.12 -11.35
C GLN A 265 -5.24 17.90 -12.67
N LYS A 266 -4.11 17.87 -13.40
CA LYS A 266 -3.95 18.47 -14.73
C LYS A 266 -5.01 18.01 -15.72
N ARG A 267 -5.52 16.78 -15.57
CA ARG A 267 -6.55 16.20 -16.47
C ARG A 267 -7.97 16.26 -15.91
N GLY A 268 -8.16 16.82 -14.71
CA GLY A 268 -9.46 16.86 -14.04
C GLY A 268 -10.07 15.47 -13.85
N LYS A 269 -9.25 14.45 -13.59
CA LYS A 269 -9.70 13.05 -13.45
C LYS A 269 -9.80 12.63 -11.99
N SER A 270 -10.61 11.62 -11.72
CA SER A 270 -10.75 11.03 -10.39
C SER A 270 -9.68 9.95 -10.14
N VAL A 271 -9.42 9.62 -8.88
CA VAL A 271 -8.53 8.50 -8.52
C VAL A 271 -9.04 7.16 -9.10
N PRO A 272 -10.36 6.86 -9.10
CA PRO A 272 -10.88 5.70 -9.81
C PRO A 272 -10.57 5.64 -11.30
N TRP A 273 -10.53 6.79 -11.96
CA TRP A 273 -10.17 6.84 -13.38
C TRP A 273 -8.71 6.41 -13.58
N LEU A 274 -7.80 6.75 -12.67
CA LEU A 274 -6.39 6.37 -12.77
C LEU A 274 -6.18 4.86 -12.82
N TYR A 275 -6.61 4.13 -11.80
CA TYR A 275 -6.35 2.69 -11.75
C TYR A 275 -7.17 1.89 -12.78
N ASN A 276 -8.21 2.48 -13.38
CA ASN A 276 -8.94 1.87 -14.49
C ASN A 276 -8.24 2.08 -15.85
N ASN A 277 -7.34 3.06 -15.95
CA ASN A 277 -6.61 3.41 -17.18
C ASN A 277 -5.09 3.29 -17.00
N LEU A 278 -4.66 2.43 -16.07
CA LEU A 278 -3.28 2.39 -15.55
C LEU A 278 -2.22 2.27 -16.66
N ALA A 279 -2.38 1.35 -17.61
CA ALA A 279 -1.41 1.12 -18.68
C ALA A 279 -1.14 2.39 -19.50
N LYS A 280 -2.21 3.08 -19.94
CA LYS A 280 -2.10 4.33 -20.70
C LYS A 280 -1.44 5.44 -19.88
N ILE A 281 -1.72 5.49 -18.58
CA ILE A 281 -1.19 6.54 -17.70
C ILE A 281 0.31 6.35 -17.49
N ILE A 282 0.78 5.12 -17.31
CA ILE A 282 2.21 4.83 -17.14
C ILE A 282 2.98 5.29 -18.37
N ASP A 283 2.54 4.91 -19.59
CA ASP A 283 3.19 5.32 -20.84
C ASP A 283 3.28 6.85 -20.97
N GLU A 284 2.22 7.56 -20.60
CA GLU A 284 2.17 9.02 -20.66
C GLU A 284 3.05 9.69 -19.59
N ILE A 285 3.03 9.19 -18.35
CA ILE A 285 3.87 9.70 -17.25
C ILE A 285 5.35 9.46 -17.57
N ASP A 286 5.73 8.28 -18.03
CA ASP A 286 7.11 7.97 -18.43
C ASP A 286 7.55 8.92 -19.55
N THR A 287 6.71 9.13 -20.56
CA THR A 287 7.01 10.06 -21.66
C THR A 287 7.17 11.51 -21.20
N GLU A 288 6.27 12.02 -20.33
CA GLU A 288 6.36 13.37 -19.78
C GLU A 288 7.62 13.53 -18.89
N PHE A 289 7.94 12.52 -18.07
CA PHE A 289 9.08 12.55 -17.16
C PHE A 289 10.42 12.52 -17.90
N TYR A 290 10.59 11.65 -18.90
CA TYR A 290 11.82 11.59 -19.69
C TYR A 290 12.05 12.86 -20.53
N ARG A 291 10.97 13.49 -21.02
CA ARG A 291 11.07 14.80 -21.68
C ARG A 291 11.64 15.85 -20.73
N TYR A 292 11.10 15.93 -19.52
CA TYR A 292 11.56 16.88 -18.50
C TYR A 292 13.02 16.63 -18.09
N LYS A 293 13.39 15.36 -17.87
CA LYS A 293 14.78 15.00 -17.50
C LYS A 293 15.78 15.40 -18.58
N LYS A 294 15.40 15.38 -19.86
CA LYS A 294 16.26 15.79 -20.98
C LYS A 294 16.45 17.31 -21.05
N GLU A 295 15.48 18.11 -20.60
CA GLU A 295 15.57 19.57 -20.63
C GLU A 295 16.43 20.14 -19.48
N MET A 296 16.71 19.35 -18.44
CA MET A 296 17.53 19.75 -17.29
C MET A 296 19.02 19.41 -17.41
N VAL A 297 19.44 18.68 -18.46
CA VAL A 297 20.83 18.29 -18.74
C VAL A 297 21.35 19.08 -19.94
#